data_AF-A0A4S1ZLC0-F1
#
_entry.id   AF-A0A4S1ZLC0-F1
#
_cell.length_a   1.000
_cell.length_b   1.000
_cell.length_c   1.000
_cell.angle_alpha   90.00
_cell.angle_beta   90.00
_cell.angle_gamma   90.00
#
_symmetry.space_group_name_H-M   'P 1'
#
loop_
_entity.id
_entity.type
_entity.pdbx_description
1 polymer ?
#
loop_
_entity_poly.entity_id
_entity_poly.type
_entity_poly.pdbx_seq_one_letter_code
_entity_poly.pdbx_strand_id
1 'polypeptide(L)'
;MTLLTELTIMTLVLTILATPPIAANTDKKQPPAILQCYPGYLVLGHYIRHHLDWSMAKRRAIGLVCLILGTSVTLASFYVQAIPGAVQDIVDLEIAWCFCTVNCAIATFGAFILFTTLRQPGKCYPLVRSISTDSYGMYLIHLIWLPVMFSLLSPLLPIGWAIPAITMATYAACYLSVHLLSYLPKAQWFVGCAR
;
A
#
# COMPACT_ATOMS: atom_id res chain seq x y z
N MET A 1 0.81 15.55 31.24
CA MET A 1 -0.48 14.98 30.79
C MET A 1 -0.45 14.69 29.30
N THR A 2 0.63 14.07 28.82
CA THR A 2 0.90 13.75 27.40
C THR A 2 1.45 12.32 27.30
N LEU A 3 2.24 11.89 28.30
CA LEU A 3 2.66 10.48 28.45
C LEU A 3 1.50 9.50 28.70
N LEU A 4 0.46 9.92 29.42
CA LEU A 4 -0.71 9.06 29.69
C LEU A 4 -1.57 8.84 28.45
N THR A 5 -1.73 9.83 27.56
CA THR A 5 -2.45 9.67 26.29
C THR A 5 -1.70 8.80 25.30
N GLU A 6 -0.37 8.90 25.24
CA GLU A 6 0.48 8.01 24.43
C GLU A 6 0.43 6.56 24.93
N LEU A 7 0.41 6.35 26.25
CA LEU A 7 0.29 5.01 26.85
C LEU A 7 -1.07 4.38 26.59
N THR A 8 -2.18 5.15 26.64
CA THR A 8 -3.52 4.64 26.35
C THR A 8 -3.70 4.29 24.88
N ILE A 9 -3.11 5.06 23.96
CA ILE A 9 -3.10 4.76 22.52
C ILE A 9 -2.25 3.53 22.24
N MET A 10 -1.05 3.41 22.84
CA MET A 10 -0.23 2.19 22.74
C MET A 10 -0.97 0.98 23.30
N THR A 11 -1.69 1.12 24.42
CA THR A 11 -2.42 0.00 25.04
C THR A 11 -3.64 -0.41 24.21
N LEU A 12 -4.36 0.54 23.60
CA LEU A 12 -5.47 0.26 22.69
C LEU A 12 -4.97 -0.43 21.40
N VAL A 13 -3.82 0.02 20.86
CA VAL A 13 -3.15 -0.60 19.70
C VAL A 13 -2.62 -1.98 20.03
N LEU A 14 -2.04 -2.18 21.22
CA LEU A 14 -1.67 -3.50 21.75
C LEU A 14 -2.89 -4.40 21.99
N THR A 15 -4.05 -3.84 22.34
CA THR A 15 -5.29 -4.65 22.50
C THR A 15 -5.85 -5.09 21.13
N ILE A 16 -5.66 -4.28 20.08
CA ILE A 16 -5.97 -4.65 18.69
C ILE A 16 -4.93 -5.63 18.11
N LEU A 17 -3.67 -5.55 18.53
CA LEU A 17 -2.59 -6.49 18.19
C LEU A 17 -2.65 -7.80 19.00
N ALA A 18 -3.22 -7.77 20.22
CA ALA A 18 -3.34 -8.92 21.13
C ALA A 18 -4.67 -9.66 21.00
N THR A 19 -5.60 -9.21 20.15
CA THR A 19 -6.54 -10.16 19.56
C THR A 19 -5.76 -10.98 18.54
N PRO A 20 -5.41 -12.24 18.83
CA PRO A 20 -4.93 -13.11 17.77
C PRO A 20 -5.97 -13.07 16.65
N PRO A 21 -5.57 -13.10 15.36
CA PRO A 21 -6.52 -13.49 14.34
C PRO A 21 -7.11 -14.79 14.83
N ILE A 22 -8.44 -14.79 15.04
CA ILE A 22 -9.28 -15.92 15.40
C ILE A 22 -8.52 -17.22 15.20
N ALA A 23 -8.05 -17.79 16.32
CA ALA A 23 -7.25 -19.00 16.45
C ALA A 23 -6.84 -19.60 15.09
N ALA A 24 -5.61 -19.35 14.66
CA ALA A 24 -4.93 -20.25 13.74
C ALA A 24 -4.68 -21.57 14.47
N ASN A 25 -5.76 -22.33 14.66
CA ASN A 25 -5.73 -23.69 15.14
C ASN A 25 -4.95 -24.48 14.09
N THR A 26 -3.83 -25.04 14.52
CA THR A 26 -2.94 -25.90 13.73
C THR A 26 -3.61 -27.25 13.45
N ASP A 27 -4.77 -27.27 12.80
CA ASP A 27 -5.31 -28.48 12.21
C ASP A 27 -6.26 -28.16 11.03
N LYS A 28 -5.83 -28.60 9.85
CA LYS A 28 -6.61 -28.87 8.62
C LYS A 28 -7.44 -27.74 7.97
N LYS A 29 -7.00 -27.40 6.74
CA LYS A 29 -7.84 -27.01 5.61
C LYS A 29 -8.46 -25.60 5.67
N GLN A 30 -7.64 -24.59 5.96
CA GLN A 30 -7.99 -23.21 5.61
C GLN A 30 -7.94 -23.07 4.07
N PRO A 31 -9.02 -22.72 3.35
CA PRO A 31 -8.91 -22.33 1.95
C PRO A 31 -7.97 -21.11 1.87
N PRO A 32 -7.21 -20.95 0.79
CA PRO A 32 -6.16 -19.94 0.76
C PRO A 32 -6.79 -18.55 0.92
N ALA A 33 -6.55 -17.91 2.07
CA ALA A 33 -7.16 -16.64 2.48
C ALA A 33 -6.92 -15.49 1.48
N ILE A 34 -6.00 -15.69 0.54
CA ILE A 34 -5.76 -14.85 -0.62
C ILE A 34 -6.99 -14.64 -1.50
N LEU A 35 -7.97 -15.56 -1.60
CA LEU A 35 -9.13 -15.35 -2.50
C LEU A 35 -10.24 -14.46 -1.90
N GLN A 36 -10.30 -14.28 -0.59
CA GLN A 36 -11.42 -13.58 0.06
C GLN A 36 -11.24 -12.06 0.10
N CYS A 37 -10.00 -11.56 0.06
CA CYS A 37 -9.73 -10.15 0.29
C CYS A 37 -9.92 -9.26 -0.95
N TYR A 38 -9.47 -9.71 -2.12
CA TYR A 38 -9.60 -8.98 -3.38
C TYR A 38 -11.04 -8.63 -3.78
N PRO A 39 -12.03 -9.56 -3.74
CA PRO A 39 -13.42 -9.20 -4.03
C PRO A 39 -14.00 -8.28 -2.96
N GLY A 40 -13.54 -8.37 -1.70
CA GLY A 40 -13.96 -7.47 -0.62
C GLY A 40 -13.65 -6.00 -0.93
N TYR A 41 -12.48 -5.71 -1.49
CA TYR A 41 -12.11 -4.35 -1.91
C TYR A 41 -12.97 -3.83 -3.07
N LEU A 42 -13.38 -4.70 -4.00
CA LEU A 42 -14.30 -4.31 -5.08
C LEU A 42 -15.68 -3.93 -4.54
N VAL A 43 -16.21 -4.72 -3.60
CA VAL A 43 -17.49 -4.43 -2.92
C VAL A 43 -17.39 -3.13 -2.13
N LEU A 44 -16.28 -2.91 -1.41
CA LEU A 44 -16.04 -1.69 -0.66
C LEU A 44 -16.03 -0.45 -1.56
N GLY A 45 -15.32 -0.52 -2.70
CA GLY A 45 -15.31 0.56 -3.69
C GLY A 45 -16.69 0.84 -4.28
N HIS A 46 -17.45 -0.21 -4.62
CA HIS A 46 -18.83 -0.07 -5.07
C HIS A 46 -19.72 0.61 -4.02
N TYR A 47 -19.60 0.19 -2.76
CA TYR A 47 -20.36 0.75 -1.65
C TYR A 47 -20.07 2.23 -1.42
N ILE A 48 -18.79 2.62 -1.38
CA ILE A 48 -18.36 4.03 -1.24
C ILE A 48 -18.93 4.89 -2.38
N ARG A 49 -18.98 4.35 -3.60
CA ARG A 49 -19.47 5.09 -4.77
C ARG A 49 -20.99 5.27 -4.75
N HIS A 50 -21.74 4.24 -4.35
CA HIS A 50 -23.21 4.21 -4.47
C HIS A 50 -23.97 4.61 -3.21
N HIS A 51 -23.39 4.44 -2.02
CA HIS A 51 -24.12 4.62 -0.74
C HIS A 51 -23.54 5.73 0.15
N LEU A 52 -22.41 6.34 -0.22
CA LEU A 52 -21.81 7.40 0.57
C LEU A 52 -22.28 8.77 0.07
N ASP A 53 -23.22 9.41 0.79
CA ASP A 53 -23.77 10.74 0.48
C ASP A 53 -23.12 11.88 1.29
N TRP A 54 -21.85 11.73 1.65
CA TRP A 54 -21.15 12.74 2.47
C TRP A 54 -20.74 13.98 1.68
N SER A 55 -20.63 15.13 2.36
CA SER A 55 -20.05 16.35 1.81
C SER A 55 -18.55 16.16 1.48
N MET A 56 -18.06 16.90 0.49
CA MET A 56 -16.66 16.77 0.02
C MET A 56 -15.63 17.01 1.11
N ALA A 57 -15.87 17.99 2.00
CA ALA A 57 -15.00 18.27 3.13
C ALA A 57 -14.96 17.10 4.12
N LYS A 58 -16.12 16.51 4.44
CA LYS A 58 -16.22 15.35 5.33
C LYS A 58 -15.50 14.12 4.76
N ARG A 59 -15.66 13.86 3.46
CA ARG A 59 -14.94 12.78 2.77
C ARG A 59 -13.42 12.96 2.83
N ARG A 60 -12.92 14.17 2.56
CA ARG A 60 -11.47 14.45 2.63
C ARG A 60 -10.91 14.26 4.03
N ALA A 61 -11.57 14.83 5.03
CA ALA A 61 -11.12 14.73 6.42
C ALA A 61 -11.10 13.28 6.90
N ILE A 62 -12.20 12.54 6.73
CA ILE A 62 -12.30 11.14 7.17
C ILE A 62 -11.36 10.26 6.36
N GLY A 63 -11.28 10.45 5.04
CA GLY A 63 -10.38 9.70 4.17
C GLY A 63 -8.92 9.86 4.58
N LEU A 64 -8.48 11.09 4.87
CA LEU A 64 -7.12 11.38 5.31
C LEU A 64 -6.84 10.78 6.69
N VAL A 65 -7.78 10.90 7.65
CA VAL A 65 -7.63 10.32 8.99
C VAL A 65 -7.52 8.79 8.90
N CYS A 66 -8.40 8.12 8.17
CA CYS A 66 -8.34 6.67 7.98
C CYS A 66 -7.04 6.23 7.29
N LEU A 67 -6.59 6.97 6.27
CA LEU A 67 -5.34 6.66 5.57
C LEU A 67 -4.13 6.78 6.51
N ILE A 68 -4.03 7.86 7.27
CA ILE A 68 -2.94 8.08 8.22
C ILE A 68 -2.97 7.03 9.33
N LEU A 69 -4.15 6.74 9.90
CA LEU A 69 -4.29 5.75 10.97
C LEU A 69 -3.92 4.34 10.51
N GLY A 70 -4.41 3.89 9.36
CA GLY A 70 -4.05 2.56 8.85
C GLY A 70 -2.56 2.44 8.51
N THR A 71 -1.98 3.50 7.94
CA THR A 71 -0.55 3.55 7.59
C THR A 71 0.33 3.61 8.84
N SER A 72 -0.03 4.41 9.84
CA SER A 72 0.76 4.55 11.07
C SER A 72 0.79 3.26 11.88
N VAL A 73 -0.33 2.53 11.95
CA VAL A 73 -0.38 1.20 12.60
C VAL A 73 0.50 0.20 11.86
N THR A 74 0.47 0.19 10.52
CA THR A 74 1.32 -0.68 9.70
C THR A 74 2.80 -0.39 9.95
N LEU A 75 3.16 0.90 9.97
CA LEU A 75 4.54 1.35 10.22
C LEU A 75 4.99 1.04 11.65
N ALA A 76 4.13 1.25 12.65
CA ALA A 76 4.43 0.92 14.04
C ALA A 76 4.66 -0.58 14.23
N SER A 77 3.85 -1.43 13.60
CA SER A 77 4.04 -2.88 13.62
C SER A 77 5.39 -3.27 13.02
N PHE A 78 5.77 -2.64 11.90
CA PHE A 78 7.09 -2.84 11.30
C PHE A 78 8.21 -2.44 12.25
N TYR A 79 8.13 -1.29 12.93
CA TYR A 79 9.16 -0.86 13.87
C TYR A 79 9.30 -1.74 15.10
N VAL A 80 8.20 -2.31 15.61
CA VAL A 80 8.25 -3.23 16.75
C VAL A 80 8.89 -4.55 16.35
N GLN A 81 8.62 -5.01 15.13
CA GLN A 81 9.13 -6.28 14.63
C GLN A 81 10.55 -6.17 14.08
N ALA A 82 10.92 -5.05 13.45
CA ALA A 82 12.22 -4.82 12.82
C ALA A 82 13.34 -4.57 13.85
N ILE A 83 14.03 -5.63 14.27
CA ILE A 83 15.19 -5.53 15.18
C ILE A 83 16.47 -5.46 14.33
N PRO A 84 17.23 -4.34 14.37
CA PRO A 84 18.46 -4.21 13.60
C PRO A 84 19.51 -5.23 14.06
N GLY A 85 20.04 -6.02 13.12
CA GLY A 85 21.15 -6.96 13.37
C GLY A 85 20.73 -8.37 13.82
N ALA A 86 19.43 -8.65 13.96
CA ALA A 86 18.92 -10.01 14.12
C ALA A 86 18.49 -10.60 12.76
N VAL A 87 18.70 -11.91 12.56
CA VAL A 87 18.06 -12.62 11.44
C VAL A 87 16.58 -12.68 11.74
N GLN A 88 15.77 -12.06 10.88
CA GLN A 88 14.33 -12.02 11.03
C GLN A 88 13.68 -12.75 9.87
N ASP A 89 12.63 -13.51 10.18
CA ASP A 89 11.83 -14.15 9.16
C ASP A 89 11.00 -13.10 8.42
N ILE A 90 11.16 -13.08 7.09
CA ILE A 90 10.47 -12.15 6.20
C ILE A 90 8.95 -12.25 6.37
N VAL A 91 8.45 -13.47 6.64
CA VAL A 91 7.03 -13.76 6.85
C VAL A 91 6.46 -12.99 8.03
N ASP A 92 7.21 -12.86 9.13
CA ASP A 92 6.73 -12.15 10.33
C ASP A 92 6.61 -10.65 10.07
N LEU A 93 7.53 -10.09 9.28
CA LEU A 93 7.55 -8.68 8.91
C LEU A 93 6.47 -8.32 7.88
N GLU A 94 6.10 -9.28 7.03
CA GLU A 94 5.07 -9.12 5.99
C GLU A 94 3.63 -9.24 6.52
N ILE A 95 3.43 -9.83 7.71
CA ILE A 95 2.09 -9.97 8.32
C ILE A 95 1.40 -8.62 8.48
N ALA A 96 2.13 -7.58 8.90
CA ALA A 96 1.58 -6.23 9.06
C ALA A 96 1.08 -5.62 7.74
N TRP A 97 1.62 -6.08 6.61
CA TRP A 97 1.36 -5.60 5.26
C TRP A 97 0.42 -6.51 4.48
N CYS A 98 -0.07 -7.58 5.11
CA CYS A 98 -0.98 -8.51 4.46
C CYS A 98 -2.32 -7.83 4.17
N PHE A 99 -2.81 -7.98 2.94
CA PHE A 99 -4.02 -7.34 2.45
C PHE A 99 -5.26 -7.61 3.31
N CYS A 100 -5.29 -8.74 4.02
CA CYS A 100 -6.42 -9.16 4.85
C CYS A 100 -6.47 -8.50 6.23
N THR A 101 -5.49 -7.66 6.58
CA THR A 101 -5.42 -7.04 7.90
C THR A 101 -6.31 -5.82 8.03
N VAL A 102 -6.78 -5.55 9.25
CA VAL A 102 -7.71 -4.45 9.54
C VAL A 102 -7.04 -3.09 9.28
N ASN A 103 -5.75 -2.95 9.59
CA ASN A 103 -4.98 -1.73 9.30
C ASN A 103 -4.91 -1.45 7.79
N CYS A 104 -4.64 -2.46 6.95
CA CYS A 104 -4.67 -2.32 5.49
C CYS A 104 -6.09 -2.00 4.98
N ALA A 105 -7.14 -2.62 5.54
CA ALA A 105 -8.52 -2.34 5.17
C ALA A 105 -8.94 -0.89 5.49
N ILE A 106 -8.52 -0.35 6.64
CA ILE A 106 -8.77 1.05 7.03
C ILE A 106 -8.00 2.01 6.12
N ALA A 107 -6.74 1.72 5.81
CA ALA A 107 -5.92 2.54 4.92
C ALA A 107 -6.51 2.62 3.50
N THR A 108 -6.93 1.48 2.95
CA THR A 108 -7.56 1.38 1.62
C THR A 108 -8.94 2.04 1.57
N PHE A 109 -9.76 1.90 2.63
CA PHE A 109 -11.01 2.66 2.77
C PHE A 109 -10.74 4.18 2.72
N GLY A 110 -9.73 4.65 3.45
CA GLY A 110 -9.31 6.05 3.44
C GLY A 110 -8.88 6.52 2.05
N ALA A 111 -8.05 5.74 1.37
CA ALA A 111 -7.59 6.03 0.01
C ALA A 111 -8.74 6.09 -1.00
N PHE A 112 -9.67 5.13 -0.98
CA PHE A 112 -10.83 5.10 -1.88
C PHE A 112 -11.74 6.29 -1.69
N ILE A 113 -12.03 6.68 -0.44
CA ILE A 113 -12.79 7.90 -0.18
C ILE A 113 -12.06 9.12 -0.73
N LEU A 114 -10.74 9.22 -0.49
CA LEU A 114 -9.95 10.36 -0.96
C LEU A 114 -9.98 10.48 -2.49
N PHE A 115 -9.89 9.35 -3.22
CA PHE A 115 -10.02 9.32 -4.67
C PHE A 115 -11.39 9.82 -5.17
N THR A 116 -12.49 9.61 -4.43
CA THR A 116 -13.79 10.20 -4.81
C THR A 116 -13.81 11.73 -4.74
N THR A 117 -12.88 12.33 -4.00
CA THR A 117 -12.80 13.80 -3.83
C THR A 117 -11.88 14.48 -4.85
N LEU A 118 -11.20 13.70 -5.70
CA LEU A 118 -10.41 14.18 -6.82
C LEU A 118 -11.34 14.60 -7.96
N ARG A 119 -11.89 15.81 -7.87
CA ARG A 119 -12.48 16.53 -9.00
C ARG A 119 -11.45 17.54 -9.46
N GLN A 120 -10.95 17.42 -10.70
CA GLN A 120 -10.55 18.49 -11.65
C GLN A 120 -9.42 18.00 -12.61
N PRO A 121 -9.49 18.35 -13.92
CA PRO A 121 -8.39 18.21 -14.86
C PRO A 121 -7.38 19.36 -14.64
N GLY A 122 -6.51 19.22 -13.64
CA GLY A 122 -5.37 20.12 -13.46
C GLY A 122 -4.29 19.92 -14.54
N LYS A 123 -3.28 20.79 -14.61
CA LYS A 123 -2.14 20.65 -15.54
C LYS A 123 -1.39 19.32 -15.39
N CYS A 124 -1.43 18.71 -14.20
CA CYS A 124 -0.80 17.41 -13.92
C CYS A 124 -1.71 16.21 -14.27
N TYR A 125 -2.96 16.42 -14.65
CA TYR A 125 -3.90 15.37 -15.03
C TYR A 125 -3.39 14.45 -16.16
N PRO A 126 -2.81 14.94 -17.27
CA PRO A 126 -2.28 14.05 -18.32
C PRO A 126 -1.15 13.15 -17.82
N LEU A 127 -0.28 13.64 -16.94
CA LEU A 127 0.81 12.86 -16.35
C LEU A 127 0.25 11.79 -15.40
N VAL A 128 -0.63 12.18 -14.48
CA VAL A 128 -1.29 11.23 -13.55
C VAL A 128 -2.06 10.17 -14.33
N ARG A 129 -2.76 10.56 -15.41
CA ARG A 129 -3.46 9.63 -16.29
C ARG A 129 -2.51 8.67 -16.99
N SER A 130 -1.40 9.16 -17.54
CA SER A 130 -0.37 8.34 -18.20
C SER A 130 0.19 7.28 -17.24
N ILE A 131 0.58 7.71 -16.04
CA ILE A 131 1.06 6.82 -14.98
C ILE A 131 -0.04 5.82 -14.55
N SER A 132 -1.28 6.27 -14.40
CA SER A 132 -2.40 5.39 -14.00
C SER A 132 -2.65 4.28 -15.02
N THR A 133 -2.54 4.59 -16.32
CA THR A 133 -2.67 3.61 -17.40
C THR A 133 -1.50 2.62 -17.41
N ASP A 134 -0.29 3.08 -17.12
CA ASP A 134 0.93 2.26 -17.12
C ASP A 134 1.14 1.51 -15.79
N SER A 135 0.35 1.80 -14.75
CA SER A 135 0.54 1.29 -13.38
C SER A 135 0.49 -0.24 -13.27
N TYR A 136 -0.33 -0.90 -14.10
CA TYR A 136 -0.38 -2.36 -14.13
C TYR A 136 0.94 -2.96 -14.63
N GLY A 137 1.48 -2.44 -15.74
CA GLY A 137 2.80 -2.84 -16.23
C GLY A 137 3.91 -2.53 -15.22
N MET A 138 3.83 -1.39 -14.53
CA MET A 138 4.82 -1.01 -13.51
C MET A 138 4.82 -2.02 -12.36
N TYR A 139 3.64 -2.48 -11.94
CA TYR A 139 3.49 -3.54 -10.94
C TYR A 139 4.03 -4.90 -11.42
N LEU A 140 4.06 -5.22 -12.70
CA LEU A 140 4.67 -6.48 -13.14
C LEU A 140 6.22 -6.43 -13.11
N ILE A 141 6.81 -5.29 -13.49
CA ILE A 141 8.26 -5.20 -13.67
C ILE A 141 9.02 -4.71 -12.42
N HIS A 142 8.34 -4.15 -11.41
CA HIS A 142 9.01 -3.56 -10.25
C HIS A 142 9.91 -4.54 -9.48
N LEU A 143 9.56 -5.83 -9.44
CA LEU A 143 10.37 -6.87 -8.81
C LEU A 143 11.73 -7.05 -9.48
N ILE A 144 11.87 -6.70 -10.76
CA ILE A 144 13.14 -6.76 -11.49
C ILE A 144 14.00 -5.53 -11.18
N TRP A 145 13.38 -4.35 -11.14
CA TRP A 145 14.09 -3.09 -10.95
C TRP A 145 14.52 -2.81 -9.51
N LEU A 146 13.72 -3.28 -8.53
CA LEU A 146 13.98 -3.06 -7.10
C LEU A 146 15.36 -3.58 -6.65
N PRO A 147 15.77 -4.84 -6.92
CA PRO A 147 17.10 -5.32 -6.54
C PRO A 147 18.23 -4.57 -7.26
N VAL A 148 18.03 -4.18 -8.53
CA VAL A 148 19.02 -3.41 -9.30
C VAL A 148 19.25 -2.05 -8.65
N MET A 149 18.19 -1.30 -8.35
CA MET A 149 18.31 0.01 -7.70
C MET A 149 18.85 -0.11 -6.27
N PHE A 150 18.47 -1.16 -5.54
CA PHE A 150 19.00 -1.43 -4.20
C PHE A 150 20.52 -1.64 -4.23
N SER A 151 21.04 -2.48 -5.12
CA SER A 151 22.49 -2.71 -5.24
C SER A 151 23.27 -1.45 -5.65
N LEU A 152 22.67 -0.56 -6.42
CA LEU A 152 23.31 0.68 -6.87
C LEU A 152 23.30 1.78 -5.80
N LEU A 153 22.19 1.98 -5.09
CA LEU A 153 22.01 3.13 -4.18
C LEU A 153 22.31 2.80 -2.71
N SER A 154 22.17 1.55 -2.28
CA SER A 154 22.44 1.16 -0.88
C SER A 154 23.86 1.44 -0.39
N PRO A 155 24.95 1.28 -1.19
CA PRO A 155 26.29 1.60 -0.70
C PRO A 155 26.57 3.11 -0.67
N LEU A 156 25.75 3.94 -1.34
CA LEU A 156 26.01 5.37 -1.53
C LEU A 156 25.29 6.27 -0.53
N LEU A 157 24.22 5.77 0.10
CA LEU A 157 23.32 6.58 0.92
C LEU A 157 23.11 5.97 2.30
N PRO A 158 23.00 6.79 3.36
CA PRO A 158 22.59 6.31 4.67
C PRO A 158 21.15 5.78 4.60
N ILE A 159 20.83 4.78 5.44
CA ILE A 159 19.58 4.00 5.40
C ILE A 159 18.32 4.88 5.34
N GLY A 160 18.29 6.00 6.07
CA GLY A 160 17.15 6.93 6.08
C GLY A 160 16.86 7.59 4.74
N TRP A 161 17.89 7.84 3.91
CA TRP A 161 17.75 8.39 2.56
C TRP A 161 17.73 7.33 1.48
N ALA A 162 18.34 6.17 1.75
CA ALA A 162 18.39 5.06 0.82
C ALA A 162 16.97 4.56 0.46
N ILE A 163 16.08 4.39 1.45
CA ILE A 163 14.72 3.90 1.24
C ILE A 163 13.91 4.79 0.27
N PRO A 164 13.75 6.11 0.53
CA PRO A 164 13.01 6.97 -0.39
C PRO A 164 13.74 7.11 -1.74
N ALA A 165 15.07 7.19 -1.77
CA ALA A 165 15.82 7.30 -3.02
C ALA A 165 15.65 6.05 -3.92
N ILE A 166 15.75 4.85 -3.35
CA ILE A 166 15.53 3.58 -4.07
C ILE A 166 14.08 3.50 -4.55
N THR A 167 13.11 3.92 -3.73
CA THR A 167 11.69 3.92 -4.11
C THR A 167 11.44 4.82 -5.32
N MET A 168 11.94 6.07 -5.29
CA MET A 168 11.79 7.01 -6.39
C MET A 168 12.52 6.55 -7.65
N ALA A 169 13.74 6.04 -7.51
CA ALA A 169 14.54 5.55 -8.63
C ALA A 169 13.89 4.32 -9.29
N THR A 170 13.42 3.37 -8.47
CA THR A 170 12.72 2.16 -8.94
C THR A 170 11.42 2.55 -9.64
N TYR A 171 10.64 3.46 -9.06
CA TYR A 171 9.40 3.93 -9.64
C TYR A 171 9.62 4.60 -11.00
N ALA A 172 10.62 5.48 -11.11
CA ALA A 172 10.98 6.15 -12.36
C ALA A 172 11.48 5.16 -13.42
N ALA A 173 12.34 4.21 -13.04
CA ALA A 173 12.85 3.18 -13.95
C ALA A 173 11.73 2.26 -14.45
N CYS A 174 10.79 1.89 -13.58
CA CYS A 174 9.62 1.11 -13.97
C CYS A 174 8.72 1.88 -14.93
N TYR A 175 8.41 3.14 -14.62
CA TYR A 175 7.60 3.98 -15.49
C TYR A 175 8.24 4.10 -16.87
N LEU A 176 9.54 4.43 -16.96
CA LEU A 176 10.25 4.56 -18.22
C LEU A 176 10.26 3.24 -19.01
N SER A 177 10.51 2.12 -18.34
CA SER A 177 10.54 0.80 -18.97
C SER A 177 9.17 0.44 -19.56
N VAL A 178 8.09 0.61 -18.81
CA VAL A 178 6.73 0.36 -19.30
C VAL A 178 6.38 1.32 -20.43
N HIS A 179 6.74 2.59 -20.28
CA HIS A 179 6.48 3.61 -21.27
C HIS A 179 7.17 3.27 -22.61
N LEU A 180 8.42 2.83 -22.57
CA LEU A 180 9.15 2.33 -23.75
C LEU A 180 8.52 1.05 -24.31
N LEU A 181 8.14 0.12 -23.44
CA LEU A 181 7.49 -1.13 -23.86
C LEU A 181 6.13 -0.90 -24.53
N SER A 182 5.43 0.17 -24.16
CA SER A 182 4.12 0.50 -24.72
C SER A 182 4.12 0.83 -26.23
N TYR A 183 5.29 1.12 -26.81
CA TYR A 183 5.48 1.37 -28.25
C TYR A 183 5.69 0.11 -29.09
N LEU A 184 5.90 -1.06 -28.47
CA LEU A 184 6.07 -2.32 -29.22
C LEU A 184 4.72 -2.83 -29.76
N PRO A 185 4.70 -3.39 -30.99
CA PRO A 185 3.50 -4.02 -31.51
C PRO A 185 3.10 -5.18 -30.57
N LYS A 186 1.81 -5.23 -30.19
CA LYS A 186 1.22 -6.20 -29.22
C LYS A 186 1.49 -5.90 -27.73
N ALA A 187 2.01 -4.73 -27.35
CA ALA A 187 2.21 -4.37 -25.94
C ALA A 187 0.95 -4.47 -25.05
N GLN A 188 -0.24 -4.28 -25.64
CA GLN A 188 -1.54 -4.40 -24.95
C GLN A 188 -1.75 -5.74 -24.22
N TRP A 189 -1.15 -6.83 -24.69
CA TRP A 189 -1.31 -8.17 -24.09
C TRP A 189 -0.44 -8.39 -22.85
N PHE A 190 0.65 -7.65 -22.73
CA PHE A 190 1.62 -7.80 -21.63
C PHE A 190 1.48 -6.70 -20.59
N VAL A 191 1.26 -5.47 -21.05
CA VAL A 191 1.30 -4.26 -20.22
C VAL A 191 -0.11 -3.76 -19.89
N GLY A 192 -1.14 -4.25 -20.57
CA GLY A 192 -2.51 -3.77 -20.42
C GLY A 192 -2.77 -2.40 -21.05
N CYS A 193 -1.76 -1.79 -21.66
CA CYS A 193 -1.85 -0.57 -22.46
C CYS A 193 -1.02 -0.70 -23.74
N ALA A 194 -1.45 -0.06 -24.83
CA ALA A 194 -0.69 0.13 -26.06
C ALA A 194 -0.86 1.58 -26.50
N ARG A 195 0.23 2.21 -26.95
CA ARG A 195 0.24 3.58 -27.49
C ARG A 195 0.61 3.58 -28.96
#